data_AF-A0A3D4XX61-F1
#
_entry.id   AF-A0A3D4XX61-F1
#
_cell.length_a   1.000
_cell.length_b   1.000
_cell.length_c   1.000
_cell.angle_alpha   90.00
_cell.angle_beta   90.00
_cell.angle_gamma   90.00
#
_symmetry.space_group_name_H-M   'P 1'
#
loop_
_entity.id
_entity.type
_entity.pdbx_description
1 polymer ?
#
loop_
_entity_poly.entity_id
_entity_poly.type
_entity_poly.pdbx_seq_one_letter_code
_entity_poly.pdbx_strand_id
1 'polypeptide(L)' 'MLEQIEIKKFQCHDNSVINLAPGVNIISGSSDHGKTSVFRAIGLVKNNSPSGYRYKPWQAKKKDVT' A
#
# COMPACT_ATOMS: atom_id res chain seq x y z
N MET A 1 -16.64 -8.79 5.16
CA MET A 1 -16.18 -8.47 3.78
C MET A 1 -15.38 -7.17 3.85
N LEU A 2 -14.39 -6.95 2.99
CA LEU A 2 -13.65 -5.68 3.01
C LEU A 2 -14.51 -4.58 2.39
N GLU A 3 -14.70 -3.48 3.10
CA GLU A 3 -15.53 -2.33 2.67
C GLU A 3 -14.67 -1.14 2.21
N GLN A 4 -13.54 -0.91 2.89
CA GLN A 4 -12.65 0.19 2.60
C GLN A 4 -11.20 -0.20 2.90
N ILE A 5 -10.28 0.35 2.11
CA ILE A 5 -8.84 0.26 2.33
C ILE A 5 -8.31 1.69 2.46
N GLU A 6 -7.76 2.03 3.63
CA GLU A 6 -7.02 3.27 3.85
C GLU A 6 -5.52 2.97 3.93
N ILE A 7 -4.73 3.62 3.08
CA ILE A 7 -3.28 3.43 2.99
C ILE A 7 -2.60 4.78 3.26
N LYS A 8 -1.81 4.85 4.33
CA LYS A 8 -1.07 6.06 4.73
C LYS A 8 0.42 5.77 4.74
N LYS A 9 1.21 6.67 4.12
CA LYS A 9 2.68 6.65 4.10
C LYS A 9 3.24 5.25 3.78
N PHE A 10 2.78 4.64 2.69
CA PHE A 10 3.16 3.28 2.30
C PHE A 10 3.58 3.20 0.82
N GLN A 11 4.84 2.87 0.57
CA GLN A 11 5.44 2.92 -0.77
C GLN A 11 5.12 4.26 -1.47
N CYS A 12 4.42 4.25 -2.60
CA CYS A 12 4.00 5.43 -3.35
C CYS A 12 2.73 6.10 -2.80
N HIS A 13 1.95 5.42 -1.96
CA HIS A 13 0.71 5.94 -1.40
C HIS A 13 1.01 6.86 -0.22
N ASP A 14 0.79 8.16 -0.40
CA ASP A 14 0.94 9.14 0.68
C ASP A 14 -0.27 9.11 1.63
N ASN A 15 -1.46 9.26 1.04
CA ASN A 15 -2.76 9.05 1.67
C ASN A 15 -3.74 8.61 0.58
N SER A 16 -4.17 7.35 0.60
CA SER A 16 -5.11 6.80 -0.38
C SER A 16 -6.25 6.10 0.33
N VAL A 17 -7.48 6.45 -0.07
CA VAL A 17 -8.72 5.83 0.44
C VAL A 17 -9.40 5.15 -0.74
N ILE A 18 -9.62 3.84 -0.63
CA ILE A 18 -10.24 3.01 -1.67
C ILE A 18 -11.49 2.38 -1.07
N ASN A 19 -12.66 2.81 -1.54
CA ASN A 19 -13.93 2.20 -1.18
C ASN A 19 -14.18 1.01 -2.10
N LEU A 20 -14.52 -0.15 -1.52
CA LEU A 20 -14.78 -1.37 -2.26
C LEU A 20 -16.29 -1.56 -2.44
N ALA A 21 -16.68 -1.93 -3.65
CA ALA A 21 -18.06 -2.32 -3.94
C ALA A 21 -18.29 -3.79 -3.61
N PRO A 22 -19.55 -4.21 -3.35
CA PRO A 22 -19.92 -5.61 -3.33
C PRO A 22 -19.56 -6.32 -4.65
N GLY A 23 -19.20 -7.60 -4.58
CA GLY A 23 -18.82 -8.39 -5.76
C GLY A 23 -17.33 -8.25 -6.12
N VAL A 24 -17.06 -7.96 -7.39
CA VAL A 24 -15.70 -7.95 -7.95
C VAL A 24 -15.20 -6.52 -8.14
N ASN A 25 -14.05 -6.21 -7.54
CA ASN A 25 -13.39 -4.92 -7.67
C ASN A 25 -12.16 -5.06 -8.60
N ILE A 26 -11.98 -4.11 -9.51
CA ILE A 26 -10.85 -4.08 -10.45
C ILE A 26 -9.98 -2.86 -10.12
N ILE A 27 -8.70 -3.09 -9.83
CA ILE A 27 -7.70 -2.03 -9.63
C ILE A 27 -6.87 -1.93 -10.92
N SER A 28 -7.11 -0.89 -11.72
CA SER A 28 -6.46 -0.65 -13.01
C SER A 28 -5.70 0.68 -13.04
N GLY A 29 -4.85 0.86 -14.05
CA GLY A 29 -4.02 2.06 -14.22
C GLY A 29 -2.66 1.76 -14.87
N SER A 30 -1.90 2.80 -15.20
CA SER A 30 -0.58 2.70 -15.85
C SER A 30 0.45 1.91 -15.03
N SER A 31 1.44 1.29 -15.70
CA SER A 31 2.53 0.55 -15.03
C SER A 31 3.19 1.39 -13.94
N ASP A 32 3.62 0.76 -12.85
CA ASP A 32 4.37 1.39 -11.75
C ASP A 32 3.63 2.49 -10.95
N HIS A 33 2.31 2.61 -11.10
CA HIS A 33 1.47 3.55 -10.35
C HIS A 33 0.91 2.97 -9.02
N GLY A 34 1.57 1.99 -8.40
CA GLY A 34 1.21 1.54 -7.05
C GLY A 34 0.10 0.48 -6.95
N LYS A 35 -0.41 -0.06 -8.05
CA LYS A 35 -1.42 -1.15 -8.03
C LYS A 35 -0.98 -2.34 -7.18
N THR A 36 0.26 -2.80 -7.36
CA THR A 36 0.84 -3.89 -6.54
C THR A 36 1.04 -3.48 -5.08
N SER A 37 1.28 -2.19 -4.82
CA SER A 37 1.45 -1.64 -3.47
C SER A 37 0.15 -1.75 -2.65
N VAL A 38 -1.02 -1.60 -3.28
CA VAL A 38 -2.32 -1.85 -2.63
C VAL A 38 -2.42 -3.28 -2.10
N PHE A 39 -2.13 -4.28 -2.94
CA PHE A 39 -2.16 -5.69 -2.51
C PHE A 39 -1.12 -5.99 -1.43
N ARG A 40 0.06 -5.36 -1.48
CA ARG A 40 1.09 -5.49 -0.43
C ARG A 40 0.64 -4.88 0.90
N ALA A 41 -0.07 -3.76 0.88
CA ALA A 41 -0.64 -3.16 2.09
C ALA A 41 -1.66 -4.09 2.75
N ILE A 42 -2.58 -4.67 1.96
CA ILE A 42 -3.54 -5.68 2.44
C ILE A 42 -2.80 -6.89 3.02
N GLY A 43 -1.77 -7.39 2.31
CA GLY A 43 -0.95 -8.51 2.78
C GLY A 43 -0.20 -8.21 4.08
N LEU A 44 0.27 -6.98 4.28
CA LEU A 44 0.89 -6.56 5.54
C LEU A 44 -0.11 -6.64 6.68
N VAL A 45 -1.32 -6.10 6.52
CA VAL A 45 -2.36 -6.15 7.55
C VAL A 45 -2.72 -7.58 7.91
N LYS A 46 -2.85 -8.45 6.89
CA LYS A 46 -3.20 -9.86 7.07
C LYS A 46 -2.12 -10.64 7.81
N ASN A 47 -0.86 -10.47 7.42
CA ASN A 47 0.25 -11.34 7.86
C ASN A 47 1.10 -10.71 8.97
N ASN A 48 0.94 -9.41 9.22
CA ASN A 48 1.70 -8.59 10.17
C ASN A 48 3.22 -8.87 10.19
N SER A 49 3.78 -9.14 9.01
CA SER A 49 5.18 -9.56 8.86
C SER A 49 5.92 -8.60 7.92
N PRO A 50 6.24 -7.38 8.38
CA PRO A 50 7.02 -6.43 7.59
C PRO A 50 8.45 -6.95 7.42
N SER A 51 8.93 -7.03 6.18
CA SER A 51 10.29 -7.45 5.86
C SER A 51 10.99 -6.47 4.92
N GLY A 52 12.22 -6.10 5.31
CA GLY A 52 13.11 -5.24 4.53
C GLY A 52 12.50 -3.89 4.13
N TYR A 53 12.89 -3.39 2.96
CA TYR A 53 12.50 -2.07 2.45
C TYR A 53 11.12 -2.04 1.76
N ARG A 54 10.43 -3.18 1.68
CA ARG A 54 9.16 -3.30 0.94
C ARG A 54 8.00 -2.55 1.61
N TYR A 55 8.14 -2.12 2.86
CA TYR A 55 7.06 -1.46 3.61
C TYR A 55 7.40 -0.01 3.97
N LYS A 56 8.48 0.53 3.36
CA LYS A 56 8.92 1.92 3.56
C LYS A 56 8.20 2.86 2.57
N PRO A 57 7.74 4.05 2.99
CA PRO A 57 7.30 5.09 2.07
C PRO A 57 8.47 5.58 1.20
N TRP A 58 8.22 5.89 -0.06
CA TRP A 58 9.26 6.40 -0.97
C TRP A 58 9.83 7.75 -0.52
N GLN A 59 9.01 8.56 0.16
CA GLN A 59 9.37 9.87 0.67
C GLN A 59 10.16 9.79 1.99
N ALA A 60 10.34 8.60 2.59
CA ALA A 60 11.05 8.52 3.86
C ALA A 60 12.54 8.82 3.68
N LYS A 61 12.97 9.93 4.30
CA LYS A 61 14.36 10.38 4.35
C LYS A 61 15.29 9.22 4.70
N LYS A 62 16.47 9.18 4.08
CA LYS A 62 17.55 8.35 4.59
C LYS A 62 17.91 8.92 5.96
N LYS A 63 17.93 8.09 7.00
CA LYS A 63 18.64 8.46 8.22
C LYS A 63 20.12 8.43 7.83
N ASP A 64 20.81 9.54 8.00
CA ASP A 64 22.26 9.55 7.95
C ASP A 64 22.71 8.60 9.06
N VAL A 65 23.37 7.50 8.66
CA VAL A 65 23.98 6.57 9.60
C VAL A 65 25.17 7.33 10.17
N THR A 66 25.01 7.86 11.39
CA THR A 66 26.10 8.46 12.17
C THR A 66 26.87 7.34 12.86
#